data_AF-A0A7X4FTA0-F1
#
_entry.id   AF-A0A7X4FTA0-F1
#
_cell.length_a   1.000
_cell.length_b   1.000
_cell.length_c   1.000
_cell.angle_alpha   90.00
_cell.angle_beta   90.00
_cell.angle_gamma   90.00
#
_symmetry.space_group_name_H-M   'P 1'
#
loop_
_entity.id
_entity.type
_entity.pdbx_description
1 polymer ?
#
loop_
_entity_poly.entity_id
_entity_poly.type
_entity_poly.pdbx_seq_one_letter_code
_entity_poly.pdbx_strand_id
1 'polypeptide(L)'
;MNRTLLWGVMVLLAAATACGGGEEEEAAAAAAAAEAEIEVSPEARAAADRLAERLAAGISLVPTQRGQAEIGYTQPTARRGTGQDRGFNITSIRIRNVSQNAIAGFQVDEFWYDGDGNTVTGDQARRRLPIMVDEVCDIELRVPVVSAMDRSNYEFSHQNGDIKATLLQDIEFPPQPEVEEGEESEEAAAAEEAEEGEEELVDEDALKFTCLRPVEEGMLEESAAAEDGAAGAAEGA
;
A
#
# COMPACT_ATOMS: atom_id res chain seq x y z
N MET A 1 0.44 13.15 54.60
CA MET A 1 -0.31 14.37 55.00
C MET A 1 0.65 15.54 55.06
N ASN A 2 0.30 16.69 54.47
CA ASN A 2 0.62 18.03 54.96
C ASN A 2 -0.25 19.04 54.21
N ARG A 3 -1.44 19.27 54.79
CA ARG A 3 -2.42 20.30 54.42
C ARG A 3 -2.30 21.34 55.53
N THR A 4 -1.89 22.58 55.24
CA THR A 4 -2.24 23.82 55.98
C THR A 4 -1.22 24.94 55.70
N LEU A 5 -1.55 25.82 54.76
CA LEU A 5 -1.16 27.23 54.68
C LEU A 5 -2.02 27.80 53.53
N LEU A 6 -3.32 28.08 53.75
CA LEU A 6 -3.87 29.26 54.42
C LEU A 6 -3.40 30.52 53.66
N TRP A 7 -4.14 30.89 52.59
CA TRP A 7 -5.17 31.95 52.57
C TRP A 7 -4.59 33.38 52.59
N GLY A 8 -4.90 34.16 51.55
CA GLY A 8 -4.54 35.57 51.37
C GLY A 8 -3.72 35.74 50.08
N VAL A 9 -4.14 36.46 49.04
CA VAL A 9 -4.84 37.74 49.03
C VAL A 9 -5.75 37.80 47.78
N MET A 10 -6.99 38.17 48.06
CA MET A 10 -8.03 38.58 47.14
C MET A 10 -7.72 39.98 46.59
N VAL A 11 -7.92 40.15 45.27
CA VAL A 11 -8.31 41.40 44.58
C VAL A 11 -7.30 42.55 44.50
N LEU A 12 -6.84 42.82 43.27
CA LEU A 12 -6.67 44.17 42.70
C LEU A 12 -6.64 44.03 41.17
N LEU A 13 -7.80 44.18 40.51
CA LEU A 13 -8.32 45.44 39.94
C LEU A 13 -7.90 45.60 38.47
N ALA A 14 -8.83 45.18 37.60
CA ALA A 14 -8.95 45.68 36.25
C ALA A 14 -9.41 47.15 36.28
N ALA A 15 -8.70 48.04 35.57
CA ALA A 15 -9.24 49.29 35.03
C ALA A 15 -8.23 49.96 34.08
N ALA A 16 -8.59 50.05 32.79
CA ALA A 16 -8.33 51.14 31.82
C ALA A 16 -8.45 50.57 30.39
N THR A 17 -9.64 50.37 29.81
CA THR A 17 -10.42 51.34 29.00
C THR A 17 -9.63 52.09 27.93
N ALA A 18 -9.89 51.80 26.65
CA ALA A 18 -9.94 52.81 25.59
C ALA A 18 -10.65 52.31 24.31
N CYS A 19 -11.73 53.02 23.94
CA CYS A 19 -12.44 53.09 22.65
C CYS A 19 -13.22 51.84 22.15
N GLY A 20 -14.55 51.84 21.97
CA GLY A 20 -15.55 52.91 22.08
C GLY A 20 -16.94 52.48 21.57
N GLY A 21 -17.99 53.10 22.14
CA GLY A 21 -19.39 53.22 21.65
C GLY A 21 -20.23 51.93 21.62
N GLY A 22 -21.36 51.77 22.31
CA GLY A 22 -22.22 52.67 23.06
C GLY A 22 -23.49 51.89 23.49
N GLU A 23 -24.10 52.31 24.61
CA GLU A 23 -25.51 52.08 25.04
C GLU A 23 -25.93 50.61 25.25
N GLU A 24 -25.89 50.05 26.46
CA GLU A 24 -26.92 50.18 27.51
C GLU A 24 -28.37 49.90 27.06
N GLU A 25 -28.65 48.78 26.39
CA GLU A 25 -29.99 48.16 26.42
C GLU A 25 -29.98 46.66 26.11
N GLU A 26 -29.37 45.79 26.93
CA GLU A 26 -29.76 44.35 26.97
C GLU A 26 -29.20 43.57 28.18
N ALA A 27 -29.41 44.08 29.39
CA ALA A 27 -29.26 43.27 30.61
C ALA A 27 -30.48 42.35 30.81
N ALA A 28 -30.77 41.43 29.86
CA ALA A 28 -31.79 40.40 30.03
C ALA A 28 -31.71 39.18 29.06
N ALA A 29 -30.63 38.97 28.31
CA ALA A 29 -30.59 37.90 27.28
C ALA A 29 -29.46 36.86 27.46
N ALA A 30 -28.89 36.70 28.66
CA ALA A 30 -27.79 35.73 28.91
C ALA A 30 -28.27 34.40 29.54
N ALA A 31 -29.48 33.95 29.22
CA ALA A 31 -30.01 32.65 29.65
C ALA A 31 -30.83 31.95 28.55
N ALA A 32 -30.32 31.97 27.32
CA ALA A 32 -30.74 31.05 26.28
C ALA A 32 -29.49 30.46 25.64
N ALA A 33 -28.88 29.49 26.34
CA ALA A 33 -28.14 28.46 25.64
C ALA A 33 -29.16 27.74 24.77
N ALA A 34 -29.35 28.24 23.55
CA ALA A 34 -30.08 27.54 22.52
C ALA A 34 -29.38 26.20 22.35
N GLU A 35 -30.05 25.11 22.75
CA GLU A 35 -29.79 23.79 22.20
C GLU A 35 -29.90 23.93 20.69
N ALA A 36 -28.76 24.09 20.04
CA ALA A 36 -28.67 23.95 18.60
C ALA A 36 -29.07 22.51 18.30
N GLU A 37 -30.29 22.31 17.82
CA GLU A 37 -30.78 21.04 17.35
C GLU A 37 -29.90 20.64 16.15
N ILE A 38 -28.94 19.75 16.41
CA ILE A 38 -28.00 19.30 15.37
C ILE A 38 -28.81 18.42 14.41
N GLU A 39 -29.25 18.98 13.29
CA GLU A 39 -29.87 18.21 12.21
C GLU A 39 -28.85 17.25 11.61
N VAL A 40 -28.87 15.99 12.09
CA VAL A 40 -28.03 14.92 11.55
C VAL A 40 -28.53 14.53 10.15
N SER A 41 -27.66 14.64 9.15
CA SER A 41 -27.98 14.29 7.76
C SER A 41 -28.41 12.82 7.63
N PRO A 42 -29.28 12.48 6.64
CA PRO A 42 -29.69 11.09 6.41
C PRO A 42 -28.50 10.17 6.09
N GLU A 43 -27.45 10.70 5.46
CA GLU A 43 -26.22 9.97 5.15
C GLU A 43 -25.44 9.59 6.42
N ALA A 44 -25.36 10.51 7.39
CA ALA A 44 -24.71 10.26 8.67
C ALA A 44 -25.47 9.21 9.49
N ARG A 45 -26.82 9.25 9.48
CA ARG A 45 -27.66 8.22 10.12
C ARG A 45 -27.42 6.85 9.47
N ALA A 46 -27.47 6.77 8.14
CA ALA A 46 -27.21 5.53 7.42
C ALA A 46 -25.78 4.99 7.65
N ALA A 47 -24.78 5.85 7.80
CA ALA A 47 -23.42 5.42 8.14
C ALA A 47 -23.31 4.89 9.58
N ALA A 48 -24.01 5.52 10.53
CA ALA A 48 -24.07 5.08 11.92
C ALA A 48 -24.79 3.73 12.04
N ASP A 49 -25.90 3.53 11.33
CA ASP A 49 -26.64 2.26 11.31
C ASP A 49 -25.75 1.12 10.78
N ARG A 50 -25.02 1.35 9.67
CA ARG A 50 -24.05 0.37 9.15
C ARG A 50 -22.95 0.03 10.16
N LEU A 51 -22.44 1.02 10.91
CA LEU A 51 -21.45 0.77 11.95
C LEU A 51 -22.06 -0.03 13.10
N ALA A 52 -23.28 0.31 13.53
CA ALA A 52 -23.98 -0.38 14.60
C ALA A 52 -24.24 -1.86 14.25
N GLU A 53 -24.66 -2.15 13.02
CA GLU A 53 -24.82 -3.52 12.51
C GLU A 53 -23.50 -4.30 12.57
N ARG A 54 -22.38 -3.69 12.16
CA ARG A 54 -21.05 -4.32 12.22
C ARG A 54 -20.59 -4.59 13.64
N LEU A 55 -20.84 -3.66 14.56
CA LEU A 55 -20.53 -3.84 15.98
C LEU A 55 -21.41 -4.95 16.60
N ALA A 56 -22.70 -4.99 16.24
CA ALA A 56 -23.62 -6.05 16.67
C ALA A 56 -23.23 -7.43 16.13
N ALA A 57 -22.60 -7.49 14.94
CA ALA A 57 -22.02 -8.69 14.36
C ALA A 57 -20.69 -9.14 15.02
N GLY A 58 -20.24 -8.45 16.08
CA GLY A 58 -19.06 -8.84 16.87
C GLY A 58 -17.73 -8.27 16.37
N ILE A 59 -17.74 -7.27 15.47
CA ILE A 59 -16.51 -6.58 15.06
C ILE A 59 -16.02 -5.68 16.20
N SER A 60 -14.74 -5.80 16.55
CA SER A 60 -14.09 -4.94 17.54
C SER A 60 -13.42 -3.74 16.87
N LEU A 61 -13.64 -2.54 17.43
CA LEU A 61 -12.90 -1.35 17.05
C LEU A 61 -11.60 -1.30 17.85
N VAL A 62 -10.47 -1.40 17.16
CA VAL A 62 -9.15 -1.34 17.79
C VAL A 62 -8.52 0.02 17.49
N PRO A 63 -8.09 0.76 18.52
CA PRO A 63 -7.39 2.02 18.31
C PRO A 63 -6.04 1.76 17.64
N THR A 64 -5.62 2.72 16.82
CA THR A 64 -4.30 2.69 16.19
C THR A 64 -3.28 3.42 17.05
N GLN A 65 -2.04 2.94 17.04
CA GLN A 65 -0.92 3.56 17.72
C GLN A 65 -0.70 4.97 17.15
N ARG A 66 -0.47 5.94 18.04
CA ARG A 66 -0.14 7.32 17.71
C ARG A 66 1.26 7.64 18.23
N GLY A 67 2.05 8.36 17.44
CA GLY A 67 3.44 8.65 17.76
C GLY A 67 4.34 7.43 17.57
N GLN A 68 5.34 7.27 18.43
CA GLN A 68 6.29 6.16 18.33
C GLN A 68 5.59 4.81 18.59
N ALA A 69 5.81 3.86 17.69
CA ALA A 69 5.44 2.45 17.85
C ALA A 69 6.69 1.59 18.11
N GLU A 70 6.53 0.46 18.79
CA GLU A 70 7.59 -0.53 19.01
C GLU A 70 7.28 -1.82 18.24
N ILE A 71 8.31 -2.34 17.55
CA ILE A 71 8.25 -3.63 16.84
C ILE A 71 9.44 -4.51 17.22
N GLY A 72 9.22 -5.82 17.19
CA GLY A 72 10.29 -6.81 17.05
C GLY A 72 10.44 -7.22 15.59
N TYR A 73 11.66 -7.45 15.11
CA TYR A 73 11.87 -7.96 13.75
C TYR A 73 13.02 -8.97 13.71
N THR A 74 12.99 -9.91 12.78
CA THR A 74 14.10 -10.85 12.56
C THR A 74 15.16 -10.25 11.65
N GLN A 75 16.38 -10.80 11.67
CA GLN A 75 17.43 -10.42 10.73
C GLN A 75 16.91 -10.56 9.28
N PRO A 76 16.93 -9.49 8.47
CA PRO A 76 16.54 -9.55 7.07
C PRO A 76 17.38 -10.56 6.30
N THR A 77 16.73 -11.39 5.50
CA THR A 77 17.41 -12.35 4.62
C THR A 77 17.16 -11.98 3.16
N ALA A 78 18.19 -11.48 2.50
CA ALA A 78 18.16 -11.21 1.06
C ALA A 78 18.63 -12.43 0.28
N ARG A 79 17.85 -12.86 -0.70
CA ARG A 79 18.20 -13.95 -1.63
C ARG A 79 17.98 -13.53 -3.06
N ARG A 80 18.77 -14.10 -3.98
CA ARG A 80 18.53 -13.89 -5.41
C ARG A 80 17.21 -14.55 -5.80
N GLY A 81 16.33 -13.79 -6.45
CA GLY A 81 15.08 -14.32 -7.00
C GLY A 81 15.33 -15.37 -8.08
N THR A 82 14.37 -16.27 -8.25
CA THR A 82 14.42 -17.36 -9.23
C THR A 82 13.21 -17.30 -10.16
N GLY A 83 13.25 -18.00 -11.29
CA GLY A 83 12.16 -17.98 -12.27
C GLY A 83 11.89 -16.57 -12.79
N GLN A 84 10.66 -16.11 -12.62
CA GLN A 84 10.14 -14.80 -13.00
C GLN A 84 10.83 -13.65 -12.25
N ASP A 85 11.39 -13.91 -11.07
CA ASP A 85 12.04 -12.91 -10.22
C ASP A 85 13.59 -12.89 -10.35
N ARG A 86 14.17 -13.52 -11.39
CA ARG A 86 15.65 -13.61 -11.58
C ARG A 86 16.36 -12.24 -11.62
N GLY A 87 15.64 -11.19 -11.99
CA GLY A 87 16.14 -9.81 -12.03
C GLY A 87 16.18 -9.10 -10.67
N PHE A 88 15.67 -9.73 -9.60
CA PHE A 88 15.46 -9.10 -8.31
C PHE A 88 16.19 -9.82 -7.18
N ASN A 89 16.59 -9.07 -6.16
CA ASN A 89 16.89 -9.60 -4.84
C ASN A 89 15.59 -9.53 -4.02
N ILE A 90 15.19 -10.66 -3.48
CA ILE A 90 14.01 -10.78 -2.62
C ILE A 90 14.50 -10.76 -1.18
N THR A 91 14.15 -9.70 -0.46
CA THR A 91 14.43 -9.58 0.97
C THR A 91 13.18 -9.94 1.76
N SER A 92 13.30 -10.93 2.63
CA SER A 92 12.23 -11.33 3.55
C SER A 92 12.54 -10.84 4.96
N ILE A 93 11.57 -10.20 5.60
CA ILE A 93 11.66 -9.67 6.96
C ILE A 93 10.40 -10.06 7.71
N ARG A 94 10.57 -10.70 8.88
CA ARG A 94 9.46 -10.97 9.79
C ARG A 94 9.39 -9.91 10.85
N ILE A 95 8.19 -9.40 11.11
CA ILE A 95 7.92 -8.36 12.07
C ILE A 95 6.82 -8.82 13.03
N ARG A 96 6.97 -8.48 14.31
CA ARG A 96 5.95 -8.63 15.35
C ARG A 96 5.62 -7.26 15.94
N ASN A 97 4.34 -6.94 16.04
CA ASN A 97 3.92 -5.77 16.79
C ASN A 97 4.01 -6.05 18.30
N VAL A 98 4.87 -5.29 19.00
CA VAL A 98 5.02 -5.35 20.46
C VAL A 98 4.48 -4.08 21.15
N SER A 99 3.82 -3.20 20.37
CA SER A 99 3.16 -2.01 20.87
C SER A 99 1.85 -2.34 21.58
N GLN A 100 1.34 -1.39 22.36
CA GLN A 100 0.06 -1.53 23.08
C GLN A 100 -1.17 -1.44 22.16
N ASN A 101 -1.03 -0.90 20.93
CA ASN A 101 -2.12 -0.67 19.98
C ASN A 101 -1.76 -1.21 18.58
N ALA A 102 -2.77 -1.28 17.70
CA ALA A 102 -2.56 -1.70 16.32
C ALA A 102 -1.73 -0.66 15.53
N ILE A 103 -0.83 -1.10 14.67
CA ILE A 103 0.01 -0.23 13.84
C ILE A 103 -0.63 -0.12 12.45
N ALA A 104 -1.16 1.06 12.10
CA ALA A 104 -1.79 1.30 10.81
C ALA A 104 -0.82 1.90 9.79
N GLY A 105 -0.92 1.46 8.54
CA GLY A 105 -0.11 1.98 7.44
C GLY A 105 1.39 1.73 7.62
N PHE A 106 1.75 0.60 8.23
CA PHE A 106 3.12 0.16 8.37
C PHE A 106 3.83 0.09 7.01
N GLN A 107 5.07 0.59 6.97
CA GLN A 107 5.90 0.68 5.78
C GLN A 107 7.34 0.30 6.12
N VAL A 108 7.98 -0.39 5.18
CA VAL A 108 9.41 -0.70 5.19
C VAL A 108 10.02 -0.16 3.92
N ASP A 109 11.10 0.60 4.07
CA ASP A 109 11.92 1.09 2.98
C ASP A 109 13.28 0.40 3.02
N GLU A 110 13.69 -0.20 1.90
CA GLU A 110 15.00 -0.82 1.73
C GLU A 110 15.86 0.04 0.80
N PHE A 111 17.06 0.35 1.26
CA PHE A 111 18.06 1.11 0.50
C PHE A 111 19.30 0.28 0.29
N TRP A 112 19.76 0.19 -0.95
CA TRP A 112 21.02 -0.44 -1.31
C TRP A 112 22.06 0.61 -1.65
N TYR A 113 23.27 0.39 -1.16
CA TYR A 113 24.42 1.27 -1.35
C TYR A 113 25.54 0.55 -2.11
N ASP A 114 26.32 1.33 -2.85
CA ASP A 114 27.60 0.87 -3.39
C ASP A 114 28.71 0.86 -2.33
N GLY A 115 29.90 0.40 -2.73
CA GLY A 115 31.09 0.40 -1.87
C GLY A 115 31.49 1.79 -1.37
N ASP A 116 31.22 2.84 -2.15
CA ASP A 116 31.51 4.24 -1.81
C ASP A 116 30.44 4.87 -0.88
N GLY A 117 29.29 4.23 -0.72
CA GLY A 117 28.18 4.66 0.11
C GLY A 117 27.11 5.51 -0.58
N ASN A 118 27.07 5.53 -1.91
CA ASN A 118 25.96 6.14 -2.64
C ASN A 118 24.79 5.17 -2.76
N THR A 119 23.56 5.66 -2.62
CA THR A 119 22.36 4.85 -2.86
C THR A 119 22.27 4.50 -4.35
N VAL A 120 22.19 3.20 -4.65
CA VAL A 120 22.11 2.70 -6.04
C VAL A 120 20.69 2.27 -6.42
N THR A 121 19.95 1.68 -5.49
CA THR A 121 18.58 1.21 -5.70
C THR A 121 17.88 0.99 -4.35
N GLY A 122 16.62 0.60 -4.40
CA GLY A 122 15.80 0.34 -3.22
C GLY A 122 14.42 -0.17 -3.61
N ASP A 123 13.65 -0.57 -2.60
CA ASP A 123 12.23 -0.91 -2.75
C ASP A 123 11.46 -0.49 -1.49
N GLN A 124 10.15 -0.42 -1.61
CA GLN A 124 9.25 -0.03 -0.54
C GLN A 124 8.06 -0.99 -0.46
N ALA A 125 7.81 -1.52 0.72
CA ALA A 125 6.66 -2.36 1.00
C ALA A 125 5.75 -1.71 2.04
N ARG A 126 4.47 -1.52 1.69
CA ARG A 126 3.44 -0.97 2.59
C ARG A 126 2.36 -2.00 2.88
N ARG A 127 2.11 -2.27 4.16
CA ARG A 127 0.95 -3.08 4.60
C ARG A 127 -0.33 -2.24 4.50
N ARG A 128 -1.32 -2.80 3.81
CA ARG A 128 -2.65 -2.21 3.65
C ARG A 128 -3.49 -2.33 4.92
N LEU A 129 -3.39 -3.48 5.58
CA LEU A 129 -4.11 -3.75 6.83
C LEU A 129 -3.26 -3.34 8.04
N PRO A 130 -3.89 -2.83 9.11
CA PRO A 130 -3.20 -2.61 10.37
C PRO A 130 -2.62 -3.91 10.92
N ILE A 131 -1.45 -3.82 11.54
CA ILE A 131 -0.83 -4.93 12.26
C ILE A 131 -1.39 -4.91 13.70
N MET A 132 -2.13 -5.94 14.07
CA MET A 132 -2.75 -6.05 15.39
C MET A 132 -1.70 -6.26 16.47
N VAL A 133 -2.07 -6.07 17.74
CA VAL A 133 -1.17 -6.31 18.88
C VAL A 133 -0.78 -7.78 18.89
N ASP A 134 0.52 -8.05 19.07
CA ASP A 134 1.12 -9.40 19.02
C ASP A 134 1.00 -10.14 17.67
N GLU A 135 0.47 -9.50 16.63
CA GLU A 135 0.44 -10.08 15.29
C GLU A 135 1.86 -10.16 14.71
N VAL A 136 2.15 -11.29 14.08
CA VAL A 136 3.36 -11.53 13.30
C VAL A 136 3.02 -11.42 11.82
N CYS A 137 3.84 -10.67 11.07
CA CYS A 137 3.67 -10.46 9.64
C CYS A 137 4.99 -10.67 8.92
N ASP A 138 4.91 -11.27 7.73
CA ASP A 138 6.03 -11.36 6.80
C ASP A 138 5.92 -10.24 5.75
N ILE A 139 7.05 -9.57 5.51
CA ILE A 139 7.21 -8.52 4.52
C ILE A 139 8.24 -8.99 3.51
N GLU A 140 7.90 -8.84 2.24
CA GLU A 140 8.80 -9.12 1.12
C GLU A 140 9.06 -7.82 0.35
N LEU A 141 10.34 -7.56 0.09
CA LEU A 141 10.82 -6.46 -0.74
C LEU A 141 11.50 -7.06 -1.97
N ARG A 142 11.31 -6.45 -3.14
CA ARG A 142 11.80 -6.92 -4.43
C ARG A 142 12.64 -5.83 -5.07
N VAL A 143 13.93 -5.85 -4.79
CA VAL A 143 14.86 -4.84 -5.26
C VAL A 143 15.50 -5.27 -6.59
N PRO A 144 15.50 -4.43 -7.64
CA PRO A 144 16.21 -4.73 -8.88
C PRO A 144 17.70 -4.96 -8.68
N VAL A 145 18.27 -5.93 -9.40
CA VAL A 145 19.69 -6.23 -9.24
C VAL A 145 20.55 -5.32 -10.11
N VAL A 146 21.44 -4.59 -9.45
CA VAL A 146 22.52 -3.78 -10.04
C VAL A 146 23.88 -4.32 -9.60
N SER A 147 24.88 -4.34 -10.48
CA SER A 147 26.21 -4.90 -10.19
C SER A 147 27.02 -4.12 -9.16
N ALA A 148 26.69 -2.84 -8.93
CA ALA A 148 27.39 -1.96 -8.01
C ALA A 148 26.92 -2.09 -6.55
N MET A 149 25.87 -2.87 -6.27
CA MET A 149 25.34 -3.01 -4.91
C MET A 149 26.33 -3.76 -3.99
N ASP A 150 26.44 -3.31 -2.75
CA ASP A 150 27.33 -3.89 -1.73
C ASP A 150 26.56 -4.21 -0.43
N ARG A 151 25.90 -3.21 0.15
CA ARG A 151 25.21 -3.32 1.45
C ARG A 151 23.80 -2.72 1.42
N SER A 152 22.92 -3.25 2.25
CA SER A 152 21.54 -2.75 2.42
C SER A 152 21.32 -2.11 3.79
N ASN A 153 20.32 -1.22 3.87
CA ASN A 153 19.78 -0.66 5.09
C ASN A 153 18.25 -0.66 5.04
N TYR A 154 17.61 -0.70 6.21
CA TYR A 154 16.16 -0.76 6.35
C TYR A 154 15.66 0.36 7.24
N GLU A 155 14.59 1.02 6.80
CA GLU A 155 13.88 2.04 7.58
C GLU A 155 12.42 1.63 7.76
N PHE A 156 11.91 1.84 8.97
CA PHE A 156 10.56 1.46 9.37
C PHE A 156 9.74 2.69 9.74
N SER A 157 8.56 2.84 9.16
CA SER A 157 7.65 3.95 9.44
C SER A 157 6.19 3.50 9.48
N HIS A 158 5.31 4.34 10.03
CA HIS A 158 3.87 4.12 9.95
C HIS A 158 3.10 5.44 9.78
N GLN A 159 1.79 5.34 9.53
CA GLN A 159 0.97 6.51 9.20
C GLN A 159 0.94 7.58 10.31
N ASN A 160 1.10 7.17 11.57
CA ASN A 160 0.90 8.05 12.72
C ASN A 160 2.20 8.38 13.48
N GLY A 161 3.38 8.09 12.92
CA GLY A 161 4.67 8.41 13.53
C GLY A 161 5.79 7.44 13.17
N ASP A 162 6.82 7.42 14.02
CA ASP A 162 8.04 6.63 13.83
C ASP A 162 7.94 5.24 14.46
N ILE A 163 8.88 4.36 14.09
CA ILE A 163 8.99 3.01 14.64
C ILE A 163 10.33 2.82 15.33
N LYS A 164 10.27 2.31 16.56
CA LYS A 164 11.41 1.80 17.31
C LYS A 164 11.49 0.29 17.10
N ALA A 165 12.43 -0.12 16.25
CA ALA A 165 12.64 -1.51 15.89
C ALA A 165 13.67 -2.20 16.80
N THR A 166 13.35 -3.40 17.26
CA THR A 166 14.27 -4.24 18.06
C THR A 166 14.51 -5.56 17.33
N LEU A 167 15.78 -5.90 17.10
CA LEU A 167 16.15 -7.17 16.49
C LEU A 167 15.89 -8.32 17.46
N LEU A 168 15.08 -9.29 17.04
CA LEU A 168 14.78 -10.52 17.76
C LEU A 168 15.48 -11.69 17.05
N GLN A 169 15.95 -12.66 17.85
CA GLN A 169 16.62 -13.85 17.31
C GLN A 169 15.63 -14.72 16.54
N ASP A 170 14.47 -14.99 17.16
CA ASP A 170 13.40 -15.79 16.57
C ASP A 170 12.05 -15.13 16.85
N ILE A 171 11.17 -15.19 15.84
CA ILE A 171 9.75 -14.85 15.95
C ILE A 171 8.97 -16.06 15.46
N GLU A 172 8.13 -16.62 16.33
CA GLU A 172 7.32 -17.82 16.05
C GLU A 172 6.58 -17.68 14.72
N PHE A 173 6.63 -18.75 13.93
CA PHE A 173 6.03 -18.82 12.61
C PHE A 173 4.51 -18.97 12.77
N PRO A 174 3.67 -18.02 12.32
CA PRO A 174 2.24 -18.30 12.23
C PRO A 174 2.05 -19.46 11.25
N PRO A 175 1.28 -20.52 11.57
CA PRO A 175 1.17 -21.69 10.70
C PRO A 175 0.86 -21.24 9.27
N GLN A 176 1.73 -21.61 8.32
CA GLN A 176 1.46 -21.38 6.90
C GLN A 176 0.12 -22.06 6.59
N PRO A 177 -0.77 -21.45 5.79
CA PRO A 177 -1.92 -22.19 5.30
C PRO A 177 -1.36 -23.40 4.54
N GLU A 178 -1.60 -24.59 5.08
CA GLU A 178 -1.23 -25.84 4.42
C GLU A 178 -1.93 -25.81 3.06
N VAL A 179 -1.14 -25.69 2.00
CA VAL A 179 -1.62 -25.90 0.65
C VAL A 179 -1.89 -27.40 0.61
N GLU A 180 -3.15 -27.82 0.69
CA GLU A 180 -3.49 -29.17 0.26
C GLU A 180 -3.12 -29.26 -1.21
N GLU A 181 -1.90 -29.75 -1.47
CA GLU A 181 -1.53 -30.27 -2.77
C GLU A 181 -2.47 -31.44 -3.04
N GLY A 182 -3.56 -31.15 -3.75
CA GLY A 182 -4.41 -32.16 -4.34
C GLY A 182 -3.53 -33.08 -5.17
N GLU A 183 -3.51 -34.35 -4.79
CA GLU A 183 -2.90 -35.45 -5.51
C GLU A 183 -3.52 -35.56 -6.92
N GLU A 184 -3.00 -34.80 -7.89
CA GLU A 184 -3.13 -35.13 -9.31
C GLU A 184 -1.83 -35.78 -9.78
N SER A 185 -1.66 -37.05 -9.44
CA SER A 185 -0.81 -37.95 -10.22
C SER A 185 -1.37 -39.36 -10.17
N GLU A 186 -2.05 -39.77 -11.24
CA GLU A 186 -2.07 -41.13 -11.82
C GLU A 186 -3.21 -41.29 -12.87
N GLU A 187 -3.30 -40.40 -13.87
CA GLU A 187 -4.02 -40.73 -15.12
C GLU A 187 -3.45 -39.95 -16.33
N ALA A 188 -2.12 -39.95 -16.48
CA ALA A 188 -1.45 -39.43 -17.67
C ALA A 188 -0.26 -40.33 -18.06
N ALA A 189 -0.48 -41.64 -18.05
CA ALA A 189 0.48 -42.64 -18.52
C ALA A 189 -0.24 -43.86 -19.13
N ALA A 190 -1.21 -43.63 -20.02
CA ALA A 190 -1.86 -44.72 -20.77
C ALA A 190 -2.42 -44.29 -22.15
N ALA A 191 -1.86 -43.27 -22.79
CA ALA A 191 -2.36 -42.81 -24.10
C ALA A 191 -1.24 -42.53 -25.14
N GLU A 192 -0.04 -43.08 -24.95
CA GLU A 192 1.07 -42.95 -25.90
C GLU A 192 1.50 -44.30 -26.49
N GLU A 193 0.57 -45.17 -26.87
CA GLU A 193 0.85 -46.29 -27.81
C GLU A 193 -0.43 -46.70 -28.53
N ALA A 194 -0.80 -46.00 -29.61
CA ALA A 194 -1.58 -46.54 -30.74
C ALA A 194 -1.93 -45.44 -31.75
N GLU A 195 -1.00 -45.04 -32.61
CA GLU A 195 -1.35 -44.59 -33.97
C GLU A 195 -0.13 -44.60 -34.91
N GLU A 196 0.31 -45.78 -35.31
CA GLU A 196 0.95 -45.95 -36.61
C GLU A 196 0.07 -46.87 -37.48
N GLY A 197 -0.50 -46.28 -38.53
CA GLY A 197 -0.82 -46.98 -39.77
C GLY A 197 -2.27 -47.37 -40.00
N GLU A 198 -3.01 -46.56 -40.76
CA GLU A 198 -3.76 -47.07 -41.92
C GLU A 198 -3.98 -45.94 -42.95
N GLU A 199 -3.61 -46.24 -44.19
CA GLU A 199 -3.66 -45.36 -45.35
C GLU A 199 -5.06 -45.33 -45.99
N GLU A 200 -5.32 -44.23 -46.71
CA GLU A 200 -6.09 -44.16 -47.96
C GLU A 200 -7.62 -44.41 -47.93
N LEU A 201 -8.42 -43.36 -48.17
CA LEU A 201 -9.30 -43.27 -49.35
C LEU A 201 -10.07 -41.93 -49.43
N VAL A 202 -9.93 -41.35 -50.61
CA VAL A 202 -10.64 -40.30 -51.36
C VAL A 202 -12.10 -40.04 -50.96
N ASP A 203 -12.49 -38.76 -50.85
CA ASP A 203 -13.69 -38.21 -51.51
C ASP A 203 -13.61 -36.67 -51.61
N GLU A 204 -13.21 -36.20 -52.78
CA GLU A 204 -13.43 -34.85 -53.28
C GLU A 204 -14.91 -34.71 -53.69
N ASP A 205 -15.80 -34.19 -52.83
CA ASP A 205 -17.03 -33.46 -53.22
C ASP A 205 -18.02 -33.34 -52.04
N ALA A 206 -17.71 -32.49 -51.07
CA ALA A 206 -18.74 -31.83 -50.27
C ALA A 206 -18.10 -30.66 -49.54
N LEU A 207 -18.18 -29.46 -50.13
CA LEU A 207 -18.42 -28.19 -49.44
C LEU A 207 -18.42 -27.06 -50.49
N LYS A 208 -19.40 -27.15 -51.39
CA LYS A 208 -19.93 -25.97 -52.10
C LYS A 208 -20.99 -25.33 -51.21
N PHE A 209 -21.05 -24.00 -51.28
CA PHE A 209 -22.12 -23.10 -50.79
C PHE A 209 -22.14 -22.88 -49.27
N THR A 210 -21.98 -21.68 -48.71
CA THR A 210 -22.35 -20.33 -49.19
C THR A 210 -21.44 -19.23 -48.66
N CYS A 211 -21.09 -18.34 -49.59
CA CYS A 211 -20.77 -16.93 -49.47
C CYS A 211 -21.12 -16.21 -48.15
N LEU A 212 -20.19 -15.42 -47.60
CA LEU A 212 -20.15 -13.95 -47.77
C LEU A 212 -18.94 -13.34 -47.02
N ARG A 213 -17.99 -12.81 -47.82
CA ARG A 213 -17.04 -11.71 -47.49
C ARG A 213 -17.83 -10.38 -47.28
N PRO A 214 -17.26 -9.24 -46.82
CA PRO A 214 -15.88 -8.73 -47.07
C PRO A 214 -15.22 -8.00 -45.86
N VAL A 215 -13.90 -7.92 -45.64
CA VAL A 215 -12.76 -7.23 -46.31
C VAL A 215 -13.10 -5.86 -46.92
N GLU A 216 -12.69 -4.78 -46.26
CA GLU A 216 -12.38 -3.53 -46.97
C GLU A 216 -10.87 -3.23 -46.88
N GLU A 217 -10.24 -3.31 -48.05
CA GLU A 217 -8.97 -2.68 -48.41
C GLU A 217 -9.26 -1.25 -48.93
N GLY A 218 -8.41 -0.30 -48.58
CA GLY A 218 -8.23 0.98 -49.30
C GLY A 218 -6.72 1.26 -49.34
N MET A 219 -6.02 0.75 -50.36
CA MET A 219 -5.74 1.39 -51.65
C MET A 219 -4.65 2.47 -51.53
N LEU A 220 -3.44 2.02 -51.89
CA LEU A 220 -2.28 2.83 -52.25
C LEU A 220 -2.60 3.63 -53.51
N GLU A 221 -2.21 4.90 -53.56
CA GLU A 221 -1.69 5.49 -54.79
C GLU A 221 -0.43 6.31 -54.53
N GLU A 222 0.51 6.00 -55.42
CA GLU A 222 1.84 6.50 -55.66
C GLU A 222 1.78 7.90 -56.30
N SER A 223 2.63 8.83 -55.88
CA SER A 223 3.10 9.89 -56.79
C SER A 223 4.48 10.36 -56.37
N ALA A 224 5.35 10.43 -57.38
CA ALA A 224 6.78 10.66 -57.31
C ALA A 224 7.17 12.10 -57.64
N ALA A 225 8.50 12.35 -57.54
CA ALA A 225 9.32 13.47 -58.03
C ALA A 225 9.53 14.65 -57.04
N ALA A 226 10.75 14.81 -56.50
CA ALA A 226 11.92 15.57 -57.01
C ALA A 226 11.87 17.02 -56.48
N GLU A 227 12.90 17.74 -56.03
CA GLU A 227 14.34 17.90 -56.35
C GLU A 227 15.05 18.43 -55.06
N ASP A 228 16.28 18.04 -54.72
CA ASP A 228 17.58 18.68 -55.02
C ASP A 228 17.82 20.11 -54.44
N GLY A 229 19.03 20.35 -53.89
CA GLY A 229 19.54 21.65 -53.43
C GLY A 229 19.87 21.74 -51.93
N ALA A 230 21.01 21.26 -51.44
CA ALA A 230 22.33 21.91 -51.44
C ALA A 230 22.54 23.02 -50.38
N ALA A 231 23.39 22.67 -49.39
CA ALA A 231 24.46 23.44 -48.76
C ALA A 231 24.24 24.91 -48.30
N GLY A 232 24.59 25.17 -47.04
CA GLY A 232 24.82 26.53 -46.53
C GLY A 232 25.42 26.54 -45.13
N ALA A 233 26.74 26.42 -45.04
CA ALA A 233 27.54 26.73 -43.86
C ALA A 233 27.75 28.26 -43.74
N ALA A 234 27.75 28.76 -42.50
CA ALA A 234 28.37 30.00 -42.02
C ALA A 234 28.24 29.95 -40.48
N GLU A 235 29.27 29.83 -39.64
CA GLU A 235 30.49 30.63 -39.46
C GLU A 235 30.23 32.14 -39.30
N GLY A 236 30.48 32.66 -38.09
CA GLY A 236 30.74 34.10 -37.89
C GLY A 236 30.23 34.74 -36.60
N ALA A 237 31.20 35.03 -35.71
CA ALA A 237 31.28 36.10 -34.69
C ALA A 237 30.55 35.93 -33.34
#